data_AF-A0A2V8R5R5-F1
#
_entry.id   AF-A0A2V8R5R5-F1
#
_cell.length_a   1.000
_cell.length_b   1.000
_cell.length_c   1.000
_cell.angle_alpha   90.00
_cell.angle_beta   90.00
_cell.angle_gamma   90.00
#
_symmetry.space_group_name_H-M   'P 1'
#
loop_
_entity.id
_entity.type
_entity.pdbx_description
1 polymer ?
#
loop_
_entity_poly.entity_id
_entity_poly.type
_entity_poly.pdbx_seq_one_letter_code
_entity_poly.pdbx_strand_id
1 'polypeptide(L)'
;MTRSHKSQSYLWLVVAAGLSVVGYTVWHLPLHRLDVRFLLLALATICIGSRLSIKIPRVKAHISVSDTFIFLTLLMFGGEAAILLATVEALCSSVRISTKTQLHLFNASVMACSTFLTVWTLRLSFGETNWHDI
;
A
#
# COMPACT_ATOMS: atom_id res chain seq x y z
N MET A 1 -21.48 5.97 -20.25
CA MET A 1 -21.48 5.86 -18.78
C MET A 1 -21.23 7.26 -18.21
N THR A 2 -22.32 7.98 -17.91
CA THR A 2 -22.32 9.39 -17.52
C THR A 2 -21.60 9.58 -16.18
N ARG A 3 -20.39 10.15 -16.22
CA ARG A 3 -19.64 10.55 -15.03
C ARG A 3 -20.43 11.66 -14.32
N SER A 4 -21.12 11.33 -13.24
CA SER A 4 -21.75 12.35 -12.41
C SER A 4 -20.66 13.18 -11.74
N HIS A 5 -20.85 14.49 -11.63
CA HIS A 5 -19.88 15.41 -11.02
C HIS A 5 -19.44 14.94 -9.61
N LYS A 6 -20.35 14.28 -8.87
CA LYS A 6 -20.10 13.76 -7.53
C LYS A 6 -19.03 12.66 -7.48
N SER A 7 -19.00 11.76 -8.47
CA SER A 7 -18.00 10.68 -8.49
C SER A 7 -16.59 11.20 -8.79
N GLN A 8 -16.50 12.29 -9.56
CA GLN A 8 -15.23 12.95 -9.84
C GLN A 8 -14.68 13.67 -8.61
N SER A 9 -15.53 14.36 -7.85
CA SER A 9 -15.12 15.00 -6.59
C SER A 9 -14.66 13.97 -5.55
N TYR A 10 -15.38 12.86 -5.41
CA TYR A 10 -14.98 11.77 -4.52
C TYR A 10 -13.61 11.19 -4.87
N LEU A 11 -13.36 10.95 -6.16
CA LEU A 11 -12.06 10.45 -6.64
C LEU A 11 -10.92 11.39 -6.22
N TRP A 12 -11.07 12.69 -6.46
CA TRP A 12 -10.03 13.65 -6.15
C TRP A 12 -9.82 13.84 -4.64
N LEU A 13 -10.86 13.75 -3.82
CA LEU A 13 -10.73 13.77 -2.36
C LEU A 13 -9.87 12.60 -1.86
N VAL A 14 -10.13 11.40 -2.37
CA VAL A 14 -9.35 10.21 -2.00
C VAL A 14 -7.91 10.34 -2.48
N VAL A 15 -7.69 10.85 -3.69
CA VAL A 15 -6.34 11.11 -4.21
C VAL A 15 -5.58 12.14 -3.38
N ALA A 16 -6.24 13.23 -2.98
CA ALA A 16 -5.64 14.23 -2.10
C ALA A 16 -5.28 13.63 -0.73
N ALA A 17 -6.16 12.81 -0.15
CA ALA A 17 -5.88 12.12 1.11
C ALA A 17 -4.68 11.16 0.98
N GLY A 18 -4.64 10.35 -0.09
CA GLY A 18 -3.52 9.44 -0.35
C GLY A 18 -2.20 10.17 -0.56
N LEU A 19 -2.21 11.30 -1.27
CA LEU A 19 -1.03 12.15 -1.46
C LEU A 19 -0.53 12.72 -0.12
N SER A 20 -1.44 13.18 0.75
CA SER A 20 -1.08 13.65 2.09
C SER A 20 -0.45 12.53 2.93
N VAL A 21 -1.00 11.32 2.86
CA VAL A 21 -0.45 10.13 3.54
C VAL A 21 0.95 9.81 3.02
N VAL A 22 1.13 9.74 1.70
CA VAL A 22 2.43 9.47 1.08
C VAL A 22 3.43 10.57 1.46
N GLY A 23 3.02 11.84 1.42
CA GLY A 23 3.87 12.96 1.83
C GLY A 23 4.31 12.87 3.29
N TYR A 24 3.38 12.57 4.20
CA TYR A 24 3.67 12.35 5.61
C TYR A 24 4.66 11.19 5.81
N THR A 25 4.41 10.07 5.13
CA THR A 25 5.23 8.87 5.23
C THR A 25 6.64 9.09 4.68
N VAL A 26 6.79 9.76 3.54
CA VAL A 26 8.11 10.09 2.97
C VAL A 26 8.89 11.00 3.92
N TRP A 27 8.23 11.95 4.57
CA TRP A 27 8.87 12.85 5.54
C TRP A 27 9.40 12.11 6.78
N HIS A 28 8.68 11.09 7.24
CA HIS A 28 9.05 10.30 8.42
C HIS A 28 9.84 9.03 8.09
N LEU A 29 10.20 8.81 6.83
CA LEU A 29 10.85 7.58 6.39
C LEU A 29 12.32 7.55 6.83
N PRO A 30 12.72 6.60 7.70
CA PRO A 30 14.13 6.43 8.05
C PRO A 30 14.86 5.72 6.91
N LEU A 31 15.35 6.49 5.93
CA LEU A 31 16.05 5.97 4.73
C LEU A 31 17.21 5.02 5.08
N HIS A 32 17.86 5.22 6.23
CA HIS A 32 18.95 4.36 6.70
C HIS A 32 18.51 2.92 6.98
N ARG A 33 17.20 2.65 7.17
CA ARG A 33 16.66 1.30 7.39
C ARG A 33 16.34 0.55 6.09
N LEU A 34 16.41 1.21 4.93
CA LEU A 34 16.15 0.59 3.63
C LEU A 34 17.41 -0.09 3.10
N ASP A 35 17.57 -1.36 3.46
CA ASP A 35 18.70 -2.19 3.02
C ASP A 35 18.35 -3.01 1.75
N VAL A 36 19.33 -3.70 1.16
CA VAL A 36 19.17 -4.60 -0.01
C VAL A 36 18.06 -5.64 0.21
N ARG A 37 17.84 -6.06 1.47
CA ARG A 37 16.75 -6.96 1.86
C ARG A 37 15.37 -6.37 1.56
N PHE A 38 15.18 -5.08 1.82
CA PHE A 38 13.94 -4.38 1.47
C PHE A 38 13.75 -4.33 -0.04
N LEU A 39 14.83 -4.05 -0.80
CA LEU A 39 14.76 -4.01 -2.26
C LEU A 39 14.33 -5.36 -2.85
N LEU A 40 14.92 -6.46 -2.36
CA LEU A 40 14.53 -7.81 -2.76
C LEU A 40 13.07 -8.12 -2.42
N LEU A 41 12.62 -7.74 -1.22
CA LEU A 41 11.25 -7.92 -0.79
C LEU A 41 10.27 -7.08 -1.63
N ALA A 42 10.64 -5.83 -1.94
CA ALA A 42 9.86 -4.94 -2.78
C ALA A 42 9.72 -5.48 -4.21
N LEU A 43 10.82 -5.96 -4.79
CA LEU A 43 10.83 -6.62 -6.10
C LEU A 43 9.96 -7.88 -6.09
N ALA A 44 10.08 -8.71 -5.06
CA ALA A 44 9.23 -9.89 -4.90
C ALA A 44 7.75 -9.49 -4.81
N THR A 45 7.42 -8.47 -4.03
CA THR A 45 6.04 -7.97 -3.86
C THR A 45 5.46 -7.50 -5.19
N ILE A 46 6.19 -6.70 -5.97
CA ILE A 46 5.71 -6.17 -7.25
C ILE A 46 5.64 -7.27 -8.32
N CYS A 47 6.63 -8.17 -8.38
CA CYS A 47 6.70 -9.23 -9.40
C CYS A 47 5.71 -10.37 -9.12
N ILE A 48 5.58 -10.77 -7.85
CA ILE A 48 4.78 -11.92 -7.42
C ILE A 48 3.36 -11.48 -7.06
N GLY A 49 3.21 -10.38 -6.31
CA GLY A 49 1.91 -9.83 -5.92
C GLY A 49 1.03 -9.50 -7.12
N SER A 50 1.62 -8.94 -8.17
CA SER A 50 0.94 -8.69 -9.45
C SER A 50 0.48 -9.95 -10.19
N ARG A 51 1.05 -11.14 -9.91
CA ARG A 51 0.83 -12.36 -10.71
C ARG A 51 -0.04 -13.42 -9.99
N LEU A 52 -0.05 -13.43 -8.66
CA LEU A 52 -0.71 -14.46 -7.85
C LEU A 52 -1.89 -13.89 -7.06
N SER A 53 -2.97 -13.56 -7.77
CA SER A 53 -4.28 -13.41 -7.13
C SER A 53 -5.01 -14.75 -7.21
N ILE A 54 -4.78 -15.60 -6.21
CA ILE A 54 -5.38 -16.94 -6.17
C ILE A 54 -6.84 -16.78 -5.78
N LYS A 55 -7.74 -16.97 -6.75
CA LYS A 55 -9.18 -17.03 -6.52
C LYS A 55 -9.49 -18.27 -5.69
N ILE A 56 -10.06 -18.08 -4.50
CA ILE A 56 -10.55 -19.22 -3.71
C ILE A 56 -11.85 -19.72 -4.37
N PRO A 57 -11.93 -20.97 -4.86
CA PRO A 57 -13.06 -21.43 -5.67
C PRO A 57 -14.40 -21.52 -4.92
N ARG A 58 -14.40 -21.39 -3.58
CA ARG A 58 -15.58 -21.61 -2.73
C ARG A 58 -16.06 -20.38 -1.97
N VAL A 59 -15.30 -19.29 -1.99
CA VAL A 59 -15.64 -18.04 -1.29
C VAL A 59 -15.22 -16.88 -2.17
N LYS A 60 -15.99 -15.79 -2.24
CA LYS A 60 -15.57 -14.54 -2.91
C LYS A 60 -14.47 -13.81 -2.11
N ALA A 61 -13.48 -14.54 -1.63
CA ALA A 61 -12.31 -14.03 -0.92
C ALA A 61 -11.10 -14.19 -1.84
N HIS A 62 -10.41 -13.08 -2.08
CA HIS A 62 -9.11 -13.07 -2.73
C HIS A 62 -8.07 -12.92 -1.64
N ILE A 63 -7.23 -13.94 -1.44
CA ILE A 63 -6.02 -13.78 -0.63
C ILE A 63 -4.96 -13.27 -1.60
N SER A 64 -4.61 -12.00 -1.47
CA SER A 64 -3.54 -11.39 -2.24
C SER A 64 -2.21 -11.74 -1.59
N VAL A 65 -1.33 -12.41 -2.33
CA VAL A 65 0.03 -12.67 -1.86
C VAL A 65 0.80 -11.36 -1.62
N SER A 66 0.42 -10.29 -2.34
CA SER A 66 0.96 -8.92 -2.13
C SER A 66 0.73 -8.45 -0.69
N ASP A 67 -0.48 -8.63 -0.15
CA ASP A 67 -0.85 -8.14 1.18
C ASP A 67 0.05 -8.79 2.25
N THR A 68 0.33 -10.09 2.12
CA THR A 68 1.26 -10.80 3.01
C THR A 68 2.65 -10.18 2.99
N PHE A 69 3.18 -9.84 1.82
CA PHE A 69 4.49 -9.19 1.72
C PHE A 69 4.48 -7.75 2.25
N ILE A 70 3.39 -7.01 2.06
CA ILE A 70 3.19 -5.69 2.64
C ILE A 70 3.20 -5.78 4.17
N PHE A 71 2.48 -6.74 4.76
CA PHE A 71 2.53 -6.99 6.21
C PHE A 71 3.90 -7.45 6.69
N LEU A 72 4.60 -8.28 5.92
CA LEU A 72 5.97 -8.67 6.25
C LEU A 72 6.90 -7.45 6.24
N THR A 73 6.73 -6.56 5.27
CA THR A 73 7.47 -5.29 5.18
C THR A 73 7.18 -4.41 6.39
N LEU A 74 5.92 -4.33 6.81
CA LEU A 74 5.49 -3.59 7.99
C LEU A 74 6.23 -4.08 9.25
N LEU A 75 6.34 -5.39 9.41
CA LEU A 75 6.97 -6.02 10.57
C LEU A 75 8.51 -5.89 10.54
N MET A 76 9.13 -6.02 9.36
CA MET A 76 10.59 -6.06 9.25
C MET A 76 11.24 -4.68 9.05
N PHE A 77 10.59 -3.79 8.32
CA PHE A 77 11.14 -2.48 7.92
C PHE A 77 10.33 -1.30 8.48
N GLY A 78 9.19 -1.58 9.10
CA GLY A 78 8.34 -0.59 9.75
C GLY A 78 7.20 -0.09 8.86
N GLY A 79 6.34 0.71 9.50
CA GLY A 79 5.12 1.24 8.90
C GLY A 79 5.32 2.04 7.64
N GLU A 80 6.26 2.97 7.67
CA GLU A 80 6.47 3.90 6.55
C GLU A 80 6.91 3.17 5.28
N ALA A 81 7.81 2.19 5.41
CA ALA A 81 8.27 1.37 4.29
C ALA A 81 7.12 0.53 3.70
N ALA A 82 6.24 -0.02 4.54
CA ALA A 82 5.09 -0.79 4.10
C ALA A 82 4.04 0.04 3.36
N ILE A 83 3.74 1.26 3.86
CA ILE A 83 2.80 2.18 3.22
C ILE A 83 3.29 2.54 1.82
N LEU A 84 4.57 2.85 1.66
CA LEU A 84 5.15 3.15 0.34
C LEU A 84 5.11 1.94 -0.59
N LEU A 85 5.52 0.76 -0.09
CA LEU A 85 5.52 -0.44 -0.91
C LEU A 85 4.11 -0.82 -1.38
N ALA A 86 3.12 -0.75 -0.50
CA ALA A 86 1.72 -1.01 -0.83
C ALA A 86 1.20 -0.03 -1.88
N THR A 87 1.53 1.25 -1.74
CA THR A 87 1.14 2.29 -2.70
C THR A 87 1.75 2.05 -4.07
N VAL A 88 3.05 1.72 -4.13
CA VAL A 88 3.75 1.43 -5.38
C VAL A 88 3.22 0.15 -6.04
N GLU A 89 2.99 -0.91 -5.26
CA GLU A 89 2.44 -2.15 -5.80
C GLU A 89 1.03 -1.92 -6.38
N ALA A 90 0.17 -1.18 -5.67
CA ALA A 90 -1.15 -0.82 -6.17
C ALA A 90 -1.10 0.02 -7.47
N LEU A 91 -0.13 0.93 -7.58
CA LEU A 91 0.13 1.67 -8.84
C LEU A 91 0.55 0.72 -9.96
N CYS A 92 1.58 -0.11 -9.73
CA CYS A 92 2.10 -1.04 -10.73
C CYS A 92 1.04 -2.04 -11.21
N SER A 93 0.26 -2.59 -10.28
CA SER A 93 -0.84 -3.51 -10.56
C SER A 93 -1.94 -2.81 -11.36
N SER A 94 -2.32 -1.59 -10.98
CA SER A 94 -3.34 -0.81 -11.67
C SER A 94 -2.92 -0.40 -13.09
N VAL A 95 -1.66 -0.01 -13.29
CA VAL A 95 -1.07 0.31 -14.60
C VAL A 95 -1.05 -0.91 -15.52
N ARG A 96 -0.80 -2.10 -14.97
CA ARG A 96 -0.82 -3.35 -15.74
C ARG A 96 -2.24 -3.74 -16.19
N ILE A 97 -3.26 -3.49 -15.36
CA ILE A 97 -4.63 -3.97 -15.59
C ILE A 97 -5.48 -2.96 -16.38
N SER A 98 -5.32 -1.66 -16.12
CA SER A 98 -6.15 -0.61 -16.68
C SER A 98 -5.32 0.45 -17.41
N THR A 99 -5.89 1.10 -18.41
CA THR A 99 -5.25 2.23 -19.11
C THR A 99 -5.64 3.59 -18.54
N LYS A 100 -6.58 3.65 -17.58
CA LYS A 100 -7.10 4.91 -17.04
C LYS A 100 -6.27 5.41 -15.86
N THR A 101 -5.46 6.43 -16.09
CA THR A 101 -4.58 7.05 -15.08
C THR A 101 -5.32 7.48 -13.81
N GLN A 102 -6.55 7.99 -13.94
CA GLN A 102 -7.35 8.39 -12.78
C GLN A 102 -7.70 7.21 -11.85
N LEU A 103 -7.87 6.00 -12.40
CA LEU A 103 -8.09 4.80 -11.60
C LEU A 103 -6.80 4.33 -10.93
N HIS A 104 -5.65 4.53 -11.58
CA HIS A 104 -4.35 4.20 -10.96
C HIS A 104 -4.10 5.03 -9.71
N LEU A 105 -4.25 6.35 -9.84
CA LEU A 105 -4.08 7.27 -8.71
C LEU A 105 -5.09 6.99 -7.60
N PHE A 106 -6.34 6.74 -7.95
CA PHE A 106 -7.37 6.41 -6.98
C PHE A 106 -7.04 5.11 -6.22
N ASN A 107 -6.72 4.02 -6.92
CA ASN A 107 -6.40 2.74 -6.31
C ASN A 107 -5.16 2.84 -5.40
N ALA A 108 -4.13 3.53 -5.85
CA ALA A 108 -2.93 3.78 -5.07
C ALA A 108 -3.23 4.56 -3.80
N SER A 109 -4.08 5.59 -3.90
CA SER A 109 -4.45 6.43 -2.77
C SER A 109 -5.31 5.69 -1.76
N VAL A 110 -6.23 4.84 -2.23
CA VAL A 110 -6.99 3.93 -1.35
C VAL A 110 -6.03 3.00 -0.62
N MET A 111 -5.05 2.42 -1.31
CA MET A 111 -4.07 1.53 -0.69
C MET A 111 -3.22 2.28 0.34
N ALA A 112 -2.69 3.46 0.00
CA ALA A 112 -1.93 4.32 0.92
C ALA A 112 -2.71 4.59 2.22
N CYS A 113 -3.95 5.08 2.10
CA CYS A 113 -4.82 5.35 3.23
C CYS A 113 -5.12 4.09 4.06
N SER A 114 -5.45 2.98 3.40
CA SER A 114 -5.76 1.72 4.07
C SER A 114 -4.56 1.22 4.87
N THR A 115 -3.38 1.13 4.26
CA THR A 115 -2.16 0.67 4.92
C THR A 115 -1.77 1.62 6.04
N PHE A 116 -1.88 2.93 5.85
CA PHE A 116 -1.63 3.91 6.90
C PHE A 116 -2.52 3.70 8.12
N LEU A 117 -3.83 3.52 7.91
CA LEU A 117 -4.75 3.19 9.01
C LEU A 117 -4.33 1.89 9.70
N THR A 118 -3.98 0.85 8.95
CA THR A 118 -3.47 -0.41 9.51
C THR A 118 -2.23 -0.21 10.38
N VAL A 119 -1.25 0.58 9.90
CA VAL A 119 -0.04 0.92 10.68
C VAL A 119 -0.41 1.63 11.98
N TRP A 120 -1.26 2.64 11.90
CA TRP A 120 -1.65 3.42 13.08
C TRP A 120 -2.48 2.62 14.06
N THR A 121 -3.41 1.78 13.58
CA THR A 121 -4.15 0.86 14.44
C THR A 121 -3.18 -0.07 15.18
N LEU A 122 -2.19 -0.65 14.48
CA LEU A 122 -1.19 -1.49 15.13
C LEU A 122 -0.34 -0.72 16.14
N ARG A 123 0.12 0.49 15.81
CA ARG A 123 0.86 1.36 16.73
C ARG A 123 0.05 1.71 17.98
N LEU A 124 -1.25 1.98 17.83
CA LEU A 124 -2.13 2.30 18.96
C LEU A 124 -2.46 1.06 19.80
N SER A 125 -2.60 -0.11 19.18
CA SER A 125 -2.93 -1.36 19.89
C SER A 125 -1.73 -1.99 20.61
N PHE A 126 -0.53 -1.91 20.02
CA PHE A 126 0.68 -2.57 20.54
C PHE A 126 1.74 -1.60 21.07
N GLY A 127 1.51 -0.29 20.97
CA GLY A 127 2.52 0.75 21.26
C GLY A 127 3.43 1.03 20.06
N GLU A 128 4.23 2.10 20.16
CA GLU A 128 5.30 2.34 19.19
C GLU A 128 6.25 1.14 19.23
N THR A 129 6.23 0.35 18.17
CA THR A 129 7.08 -0.84 18.00
C THR A 129 8.52 -0.40 17.70
N ASN A 130 9.15 0.31 18.63
CA ASN A 130 10.59 0.44 18.73
C ASN A 130 11.15 -0.87 19.31
N TRP A 131 11.19 -1.91 18.49
CA TRP A 131 11.80 -3.21 18.83
C TRP A 131 13.35 -3.16 18.97
N HIS A 132 13.94 -1.98 19.09
CA HIS A 132 15.39 -1.78 19.10
C HIS A 132 15.95 -1.17 20.39
N ASP A 133 15.13 -0.99 21.43
CA ASP A 133 15.57 -0.58 22.77
C ASP A 133 15.70 -1.76 23.76
N ILE A 134 15.87 -3.00 23.27
CA ILE A 134 16.15 -4.20 24.09
C ILE A 134 17.40 -4.91 23.55
#